data_AF-A0A444RIU9-F1
#
_entry.id   AF-A0A444RIU9-F1
#
_cell.length_a   1.000
_cell.length_b   1.000
_cell.length_c   1.000
_cell.angle_alpha   90.00
_cell.angle_beta   90.00
_cell.angle_gamma   90.00
#
_symmetry.space_group_name_H-M   'P 1'
#
loop_
_entity.id
_entity.type
_entity.pdbx_description
1 polymer ?
#
loop_
_entity_poly.entity_id
_entity_poly.type
_entity_poly.pdbx_seq_one_letter_code
_entity_poly.pdbx_strand_id
1 'polypeptide(L)'
;MHITKTLTAVLCLGTGTLSYKVRIFPGANCGGGAARDLNIFDNTCRTTDLFSFRSFRVLGYGAKRQRANFWADVPCIGTPNFIQDWWADGGSDTFKIGTCITLSKTAKSLGSISA
;
A
#
# COMPACT_ATOMS: atom_id res chain seq x y z
N MET A 1 33.58 40.45 -18.28
CA MET A 1 33.45 39.67 -19.52
C MET A 1 34.41 38.49 -19.38
N HIS A 2 34.04 37.21 -19.30
CA HIS A 2 32.87 36.49 -19.80
C HIS A 2 32.68 35.16 -19.03
N ILE A 3 31.40 34.92 -18.68
CA ILE A 3 30.64 33.66 -18.83
C ILE A 3 31.07 32.43 -18.02
N THR A 4 30.45 32.35 -16.84
CA THR A 4 30.01 31.17 -16.11
C THR A 4 29.44 30.07 -17.03
N LYS A 5 29.91 28.82 -16.87
CA LYS A 5 29.20 27.61 -17.33
C LYS A 5 29.06 26.63 -16.18
N THR A 6 28.17 26.93 -15.25
CA THR A 6 27.63 25.93 -14.32
C THR A 6 26.66 25.05 -15.10
N LEU A 7 27.09 23.84 -15.40
CA LEU A 7 26.27 22.79 -15.98
C LEU A 7 25.27 22.32 -14.92
N THR A 8 24.05 22.87 -14.93
CA THR A 8 22.97 22.43 -14.06
C THR A 8 22.50 21.05 -14.50
N ALA A 9 23.00 19.99 -13.85
CA ALA A 9 22.46 18.65 -13.97
C ALA A 9 21.06 18.62 -13.33
N VAL A 10 20.03 18.63 -14.18
CA VAL A 10 18.65 18.38 -13.75
C VAL A 10 18.56 16.89 -13.42
N LEU A 11 18.58 16.56 -12.12
CA LEU A 11 18.14 15.25 -11.65
C LEU A 11 16.65 15.12 -11.95
N CYS A 12 16.32 14.48 -13.07
CA CYS A 12 14.99 13.90 -13.29
C CYS A 12 14.82 12.76 -12.28
N LEU A 13 14.44 13.10 -11.05
CA LEU A 13 13.81 12.17 -10.12
C LEU A 13 12.53 11.71 -10.81
N GLY A 14 12.59 10.56 -11.49
CA GLY A 14 11.41 9.95 -12.08
C GLY A 14 10.34 9.85 -11.00
N THR A 15 9.15 10.37 -11.28
CA THR A 15 8.01 10.37 -10.37
C THR A 15 7.49 8.93 -10.23
N GLY A 16 8.24 8.07 -9.56
CA GLY A 16 7.78 6.76 -9.14
C GLY A 16 6.68 6.95 -8.11
N THR A 17 5.58 6.23 -8.26
CA THR A 17 4.53 6.17 -7.22
C THR A 17 5.14 5.64 -5.94
N LEU A 18 5.28 6.46 -4.90
CA LEU A 18 5.92 6.07 -3.62
C LEU A 18 5.01 5.24 -2.71
N SER A 19 3.81 4.91 -3.21
CA SER A 19 2.73 4.37 -2.41
C SER A 19 1.78 3.54 -3.26
N TYR A 20 1.37 2.39 -2.74
CA TYR A 20 0.24 1.67 -3.31
C TYR A 20 -1.08 2.25 -2.80
N LYS A 21 -2.15 2.07 -3.57
CA LYS A 21 -3.49 2.55 -3.24
C LYS A 21 -4.47 1.39 -3.13
N VAL A 22 -5.27 1.38 -2.07
CA VAL A 22 -6.34 0.39 -1.85
C VAL A 22 -7.61 1.06 -1.36
N ARG A 23 -8.76 0.48 -1.68
CA ARG A 23 -10.05 0.77 -1.04
C ARG A 23 -10.37 -0.33 -0.06
N ILE A 24 -10.50 -0.04 1.23
CA ILE A 24 -10.85 -1.04 2.24
C ILE A 24 -12.37 -1.13 2.43
N PHE A 25 -12.85 -2.32 2.81
CA PHE A 25 -14.26 -2.64 3.05
C PHE A 25 -14.43 -3.50 4.31
N PRO A 26 -15.47 -3.28 5.15
CA PRO A 26 -15.66 -4.01 6.39
C PRO A 26 -16.07 -5.48 6.16
N GLY A 27 -16.73 -5.79 5.04
CA GLY A 27 -17.16 -7.14 4.68
C GLY A 27 -16.20 -7.86 3.73
N ALA A 28 -16.44 -9.15 3.52
CA ALA A 28 -15.78 -9.92 2.47
C ALA A 28 -16.25 -9.47 1.07
N ASN A 29 -15.47 -9.81 0.04
CA ASN A 29 -15.80 -9.56 -1.37
C ASN A 29 -16.18 -8.10 -1.68
N CYS A 30 -15.51 -7.15 -0.99
CA CYS A 30 -15.73 -5.72 -1.10
C CYS A 30 -17.16 -5.29 -0.71
N GLY A 31 -17.78 -6.03 0.23
CA GLY A 31 -19.11 -5.75 0.78
C GLY A 31 -19.09 -4.99 2.12
N GLY A 32 -20.28 -4.80 2.69
CA GLY A 32 -20.46 -4.15 3.99
C GLY A 32 -20.65 -2.62 3.95
N GLY A 33 -20.90 -2.04 2.77
CA GLY A 33 -21.43 -0.68 2.57
C GLY A 33 -20.43 0.46 2.76
N ALA A 34 -19.64 0.45 3.85
CA ALA A 34 -18.60 1.43 4.06
C ALA A 34 -17.37 1.14 3.17
N ALA A 35 -16.76 2.18 2.62
CA ALA A 35 -15.55 2.07 1.83
C ALA A 35 -14.62 3.26 2.10
N ARG A 36 -13.31 3.03 2.07
CA ARG A 36 -12.33 4.11 2.23
C ARG A 36 -11.09 3.87 1.39
N ASP A 37 -10.69 4.90 0.64
CA ASP A 37 -9.46 4.90 -0.13
C ASP A 37 -8.29 5.29 0.74
N LEU A 38 -7.22 4.51 0.62
CA LEU A 38 -6.00 4.65 1.39
C LEU A 38 -4.82 4.72 0.44
N ASN A 39 -3.88 5.59 0.77
CA ASN A 39 -2.57 5.65 0.14
C ASN A 39 -1.52 5.22 1.15
N ILE A 40 -0.80 4.13 0.87
CA ILE A 40 0.16 3.52 1.79
C ILE A 40 1.56 3.68 1.22
N PHE A 41 2.33 4.60 1.82
CA PHE A 41 3.70 4.89 1.43
C PHE A 41 4.64 3.76 1.83
N ASP A 42 5.73 3.61 1.09
CA ASP A 42 6.71 2.60 1.44
C ASP A 42 7.32 2.82 2.83
N ASN A 43 7.64 1.73 3.53
CA ASN A 43 8.10 1.74 4.94
C ASN A 43 7.18 2.46 5.94
N THR A 44 5.88 2.59 5.62
CA THR A 44 4.91 3.16 6.56
C THR A 44 3.92 2.11 7.05
N CYS A 45 3.43 2.33 8.26
CA CYS A 45 2.36 1.56 8.86
C CYS A 45 1.16 2.48 9.11
N ARG A 46 -0.01 2.10 8.61
CA ARG A 46 -1.27 2.78 8.89
C ARG A 46 -2.03 2.01 9.96
N THR A 47 -2.20 2.64 11.12
CA THR A 47 -2.98 2.14 12.27
C THR A 47 -4.09 3.08 12.70
N THR A 48 -4.01 4.35 12.29
CA THR A 48 -4.98 5.40 12.63
C THR A 48 -5.88 5.70 11.46
N ASP A 49 -7.08 6.21 11.77
CA ASP A 49 -8.08 6.56 10.76
C ASP A 49 -8.37 5.37 9.82
N LEU A 50 -8.56 4.20 10.45
CA LEU A 50 -8.97 2.95 9.85
C LEU A 50 -10.18 2.40 10.61
N PHE A 51 -11.17 1.91 9.89
CA PHE A 51 -12.10 0.93 10.44
C PHE A 51 -11.53 -0.47 10.25
N SER A 52 -12.00 -1.43 11.04
CA SER A 52 -11.64 -2.84 10.85
C SER A 52 -12.20 -3.36 9.53
N PHE A 53 -11.36 -3.99 8.69
CA PHE A 53 -11.73 -4.35 7.33
C PHE A 53 -11.44 -5.82 7.01
N ARG A 54 -12.25 -6.41 6.14
CA ARG A 54 -12.20 -7.82 5.77
C ARG A 54 -11.78 -8.04 4.32
N SER A 55 -11.91 -7.02 3.48
CA SER A 55 -11.44 -7.05 2.10
C SER A 55 -10.96 -5.68 1.65
N PHE A 56 -10.24 -5.67 0.54
CA PHE A 56 -9.81 -4.44 -0.11
C PHE A 56 -9.83 -4.59 -1.63
N ARG A 57 -9.97 -3.48 -2.35
CA ARG A 57 -9.77 -3.40 -3.80
C ARG A 57 -8.48 -2.67 -4.10
N VAL A 58 -7.65 -3.23 -4.96
CA VAL A 58 -6.42 -2.57 -5.43
C VAL A 58 -6.79 -1.44 -6.38
N LEU A 59 -6.30 -0.23 -6.11
CA LEU A 59 -6.56 0.96 -6.92
C LEU A 59 -5.32 1.45 -7.67
N GLY A 60 -4.12 1.13 -7.19
CA GLY A 60 -2.88 1.54 -7.82
C GLY A 60 -1.67 0.84 -7.22
N TYR A 61 -0.65 0.66 -8.05
CA TYR A 61 0.63 0.10 -7.63
C TYR A 61 1.52 1.15 -6.98
N GLY A 62 2.43 0.64 -6.18
CA GLY A 62 3.45 1.38 -5.46
C GLY A 62 4.80 1.36 -6.15
N ALA A 63 5.86 1.66 -5.39
CA ALA A 63 7.22 1.69 -5.90
C ALA A 63 7.73 0.28 -6.19
N LYS A 64 8.81 0.16 -6.97
CA LYS A 64 9.45 -1.14 -7.24
C LYS A 64 9.83 -1.82 -5.92
N ARG A 65 9.54 -3.13 -5.79
CA ARG A 65 9.77 -3.94 -4.58
C ARG A 65 8.96 -3.52 -3.34
N GLN A 66 7.90 -2.73 -3.52
CA GLN A 66 6.98 -2.42 -2.44
C GLN A 66 6.09 -3.64 -2.13
N ARG A 67 5.90 -3.99 -0.85
CA ARG A 67 4.97 -5.05 -0.42
C ARG A 67 3.81 -4.50 0.39
N ALA A 68 2.58 -4.85 0.02
CA ALA A 68 1.39 -4.52 0.81
C ALA A 68 1.16 -5.59 1.88
N ASN A 69 1.29 -5.20 3.14
CA ASN A 69 1.21 -6.10 4.29
C ASN A 69 -0.02 -5.78 5.15
N PHE A 70 -0.63 -6.81 5.74
CA PHE A 70 -1.87 -6.70 6.50
C PHE A 70 -1.78 -7.46 7.83
N TRP A 71 -2.30 -6.86 8.91
CA TRP A 71 -2.28 -7.46 10.26
C TRP A 71 -3.64 -7.37 10.95
N ALA A 72 -3.93 -8.38 11.77
CA ALA A 72 -5.18 -8.43 12.54
C ALA A 72 -5.13 -7.59 13.82
N ASP A 73 -3.94 -7.10 14.19
CA ASP A 73 -3.71 -6.22 15.32
C ASP A 73 -2.95 -4.96 14.92
N VAL A 74 -2.78 -4.09 15.91
CA VAL A 74 -1.94 -2.89 15.83
C VAL A 74 -0.75 -3.08 16.78
N PRO A 75 0.45 -2.57 16.45
CA PRO A 75 0.87 -1.94 15.19
C PRO A 75 1.20 -2.96 14.08
N CYS A 76 1.68 -2.51 12.93
CA CYS A 76 2.07 -3.40 11.82
C CYS A 76 3.29 -4.29 12.18
N ILE A 77 4.43 -3.69 12.53
CA ILE A 77 5.67 -4.43 12.76
C ILE A 77 5.74 -4.88 14.23
N GLY A 78 6.18 -6.12 14.45
CA GLY A 78 6.32 -6.70 15.79
C GLY A 78 5.04 -7.32 16.35
N THR A 79 3.96 -7.43 15.56
CA THR A 79 2.75 -8.14 15.99
C THR A 79 2.73 -9.60 15.56
N PRO A 80 2.27 -10.53 16.42
CA PRO A 80 2.21 -11.95 16.11
C PRO A 80 1.12 -12.29 15.07
N ASN A 81 0.18 -11.38 14.84
CA ASN A 81 -1.02 -11.63 14.04
C ASN A 81 -0.93 -11.04 12.62
N PHE A 82 0.18 -11.34 11.93
CA PHE A 82 0.29 -11.15 10.49
C PHE A 82 -0.78 -11.96 9.76
N ILE A 83 -1.40 -11.35 8.74
CA ILE A 83 -2.44 -12.00 7.95
C ILE A 83 -1.82 -12.53 6.65
N GLN A 84 -1.38 -11.61 5.80
CA GLN A 84 -0.84 -11.89 4.48
C GLN A 84 -0.21 -10.63 3.89
N ASP A 85 0.61 -10.83 2.86
CA ASP A 85 1.13 -9.75 2.05
C ASP A 85 1.24 -10.14 0.57
N TRP A 86 1.43 -9.12 -0.27
CA TRP A 86 1.64 -9.27 -1.71
C TRP A 86 2.61 -8.22 -2.24
N TRP A 87 3.26 -8.51 -3.36
CA TRP A 87 3.92 -7.47 -4.15
C TRP A 87 2.89 -6.43 -4.61
N ALA A 88 3.13 -5.17 -4.22
CA ALA A 88 2.27 -4.04 -4.55
C ALA A 88 2.85 -3.19 -5.70
N ASP A 89 3.92 -3.66 -6.33
CA ASP A 89 4.67 -3.00 -7.40
C ASP A 89 4.23 -3.42 -8.82
N GLY A 90 3.16 -4.19 -8.91
CA GLY A 90 2.66 -4.78 -10.16
C GLY A 90 3.22 -6.16 -10.49
N GLY A 91 4.13 -6.71 -9.67
CA GLY A 91 4.70 -8.04 -9.85
C GLY A 91 3.85 -9.20 -9.29
N SER A 92 2.71 -8.93 -8.64
CA SER A 92 1.86 -9.97 -8.07
C SER A 92 0.82 -10.49 -9.06
N ASP A 93 0.61 -11.81 -9.06
CA ASP A 93 -0.50 -12.42 -9.81
C ASP A 93 -1.87 -12.21 -9.17
N THR A 94 -1.92 -11.83 -7.89
CA THR A 94 -3.14 -11.66 -7.09
C THR A 94 -3.45 -10.18 -6.85
N PHE A 95 -2.44 -9.39 -6.46
CA PHE A 95 -2.59 -7.96 -6.17
C PHE A 95 -2.61 -7.16 -7.48
N LYS A 96 -3.72 -7.25 -8.21
CA LYS A 96 -3.94 -6.58 -9.49
C LYS A 96 -4.97 -5.46 -9.36
N ILE A 97 -4.74 -4.34 -10.03
CA ILE A 97 -5.67 -3.19 -10.02
C ILE A 97 -7.09 -3.66 -10.40
N GLY A 98 -8.09 -3.21 -9.64
CA GLY A 98 -9.50 -3.58 -9.78
C GLY A 98 -9.89 -4.86 -9.04
N THR A 99 -8.93 -5.74 -8.73
CA THR A 99 -9.21 -6.99 -7.99
C THR A 99 -9.66 -6.69 -6.57
N CYS A 100 -10.75 -7.36 -6.18
CA CYS A 100 -11.20 -7.41 -4.80
C CYS A 100 -10.58 -8.62 -4.10
N ILE A 101 -9.90 -8.40 -2.98
CA ILE A 101 -9.21 -9.45 -2.22
C ILE A 101 -9.84 -9.54 -0.84
N THR A 102 -10.34 -10.73 -0.49
CA THR A 102 -10.82 -11.04 0.86
C THR A 102 -9.66 -11.59 1.69
N LEU A 103 -9.37 -10.95 2.81
CA LEU A 103 -8.35 -11.39 3.75
C LEU A 103 -8.80 -12.67 4.47
N SER A 104 -7.88 -13.44 5.06
CA SER A 104 -8.21 -14.63 5.85
C SER A 104 -8.67 -14.29 7.29
N LYS A 105 -8.24 -13.13 7.84
CA LYS A 105 -8.75 -12.51 9.09
C LYS A 105 -9.23 -11.07 8.90
N THR A 106 -9.87 -10.47 9.89
CA THR A 106 -10.20 -9.03 9.89
C THR A 106 -8.93 -8.26 10.19
N ALA A 107 -8.56 -7.34 9.31
CA ALA A 107 -7.41 -6.47 9.49
C ALA A 107 -7.77 -5.22 10.29
N LYS A 108 -6.84 -4.80 11.15
CA LYS A 108 -6.89 -3.53 11.89
C LYS A 108 -5.76 -2.58 11.50
N SER A 109 -4.75 -3.10 10.81
CA SER A 109 -3.66 -2.29 10.25
C SER A 109 -3.18 -2.85 8.92
N LEU A 110 -2.58 -1.97 8.14
CA LEU A 110 -1.90 -2.28 6.89
C LEU A 110 -0.73 -1.34 6.68
N GLY A 111 0.23 -1.77 5.90
CA GLY A 111 1.47 -1.04 5.73
C GLY A 111 2.26 -1.52 4.55
N SER A 112 3.44 -0.95 4.45
CA SER A 112 4.44 -1.32 3.47
C SER A 112 5.77 -1.60 4.12
N ILE A 113 6.43 -2.65 3.65
CA ILE A 113 7.81 -2.95 4.00
C ILE A 113 8.53 -3.17 2.68
N SER A 114 9.58 -2.40 2.42
CA SER A 114 10.46 -2.63 1.27
C SER A 114 11.12 -4.00 1.40
N ALA A 115 11.20 -4.74 0.32
CA ALA A 115 11.98 -5.99 0.25
C ALA A 115 13.27 -5.81 -0.52
#